data_AF-A0A3P8NQA9-F1
#
_entry.id   AF-A0A3P8NQA9-F1
#
_cell.length_a   1.000
_cell.length_b   1.000
_cell.length_c   1.000
_cell.angle_alpha   90.00
_cell.angle_beta   90.00
_cell.angle_gamma   90.00
#
_symmetry.space_group_name_H-M   'P 1'
#
loop_
_entity.id
_entity.type
_entity.pdbx_description
1 polymer ?
#
loop_
_entity_poly.entity_id
_entity_poly.type
_entity_poly.pdbx_seq_one_letter_code
_entity_poly.pdbx_strand_id
1 'polypeptide(L)'
;MSLLRYWHQRDFLNTFRVVQFCLLANSLPIIFPLIACLHQGERLDHRSCEALEVVLKSLHFDFINLQAAQLEENGASSLLDMILYYESTTHLDISDNSSMGTSSWRALAHLIKQSVCLYRLDVCNVALVDYPVQALSKALRSSRLTVLHLQHVQLSGMPLYTLVGALKTNQALRELHLANNLLNSYQDALHLRDLLRFNNTLQTLELSNNAVADAGKCSYINPRTTWFTVYYVDVW
;
A
#
# COMPACT_ATOMS: atom_id res chain seq x y z
N MET A 1 -6.65 -41.08 -6.83
CA MET A 1 -5.69 -40.61 -7.84
C MET A 1 -5.34 -39.17 -7.51
N SER A 2 -4.08 -38.92 -7.17
CA SER A 2 -3.61 -37.71 -6.51
C SER A 2 -3.64 -36.46 -7.42
N LEU A 3 -4.28 -35.40 -6.92
CA LEU A 3 -4.30 -34.03 -7.48
C LEU A 3 -2.91 -33.39 -7.68
N LEU A 4 -1.85 -34.05 -7.22
CA LEU A 4 -0.44 -33.72 -7.47
C LEU A 4 -0.04 -33.68 -8.96
N ARG A 5 -0.82 -34.28 -9.87
CA ARG A 5 -0.48 -34.28 -11.31
C ARG A 5 -0.98 -33.07 -12.10
N TYR A 6 -1.82 -32.21 -11.52
CA TYR A 6 -2.33 -31.03 -12.23
C TYR A 6 -1.39 -29.81 -12.13
N TRP A 7 -0.37 -29.86 -11.27
CA TRP A 7 0.56 -28.76 -11.01
C TRP A 7 1.87 -28.86 -11.79
N HIS A 8 1.90 -29.63 -12.87
CA HIS A 8 3.10 -29.84 -13.67
C HIS A 8 3.01 -29.12 -15.02
N GLN A 9 3.01 -27.78 -15.02
CA GLN A 9 3.56 -26.89 -16.07
C GLN A 9 2.99 -25.47 -15.96
N ARG A 10 3.79 -24.58 -15.32
CA ARG A 10 4.16 -23.20 -15.74
C ARG A 10 4.21 -22.11 -14.67
N ASP A 11 3.64 -22.28 -13.47
CA ASP A 11 3.64 -21.20 -12.46
C ASP A 11 4.17 -21.59 -11.08
N PHE A 12 5.14 -22.50 -11.02
CA PHE A 12 5.61 -23.12 -9.78
C PHE A 12 6.39 -22.20 -8.81
N LEU A 13 6.80 -20.99 -9.23
CA LEU A 13 7.65 -20.09 -8.44
C LEU A 13 6.90 -18.95 -7.73
N ASN A 14 5.72 -18.54 -8.21
CA ASN A 14 4.91 -17.50 -7.57
C ASN A 14 3.89 -18.06 -6.56
N THR A 15 3.40 -19.29 -6.79
CA THR A 15 2.51 -19.99 -5.85
C THR A 15 3.22 -20.40 -4.56
N PHE A 16 4.56 -20.53 -4.57
CA PHE A 16 5.33 -21.01 -3.42
C PHE A 16 5.38 -20.02 -2.24
N ARG A 17 5.21 -18.71 -2.46
CA ARG A 17 5.31 -17.71 -1.38
C ARG A 17 4.00 -17.46 -0.62
N VAL A 18 2.84 -17.57 -1.29
CA VAL A 18 1.52 -17.44 -0.65
C VAL A 18 1.15 -18.72 0.12
N VAL A 19 1.60 -19.88 -0.38
CA VAL A 19 1.35 -21.19 0.23
C VAL A 19 2.25 -21.47 1.45
N GLN A 20 3.45 -20.87 1.52
CA GLN A 20 4.41 -21.15 2.59
C GLN A 20 3.96 -20.67 3.99
N PHE A 21 3.05 -19.69 4.07
CA PHE A 21 2.51 -19.23 5.37
C PHE A 21 1.27 -20.04 5.82
N CYS A 22 0.47 -20.52 4.88
CA CYS A 22 -0.76 -21.26 5.17
C CYS A 22 -0.53 -22.72 5.58
N LEU A 23 0.64 -23.30 5.27
CA LEU A 23 0.99 -24.68 5.64
C LEU A 23 1.43 -24.86 7.10
N LEU A 24 1.67 -23.79 7.86
CA LEU A 24 2.05 -23.87 9.28
C LEU A 24 0.84 -23.85 10.24
N ALA A 25 -0.34 -23.45 9.76
CA ALA A 25 -1.58 -23.53 10.52
C ALA A 25 -2.34 -24.83 10.18
N ASN A 26 -2.45 -25.75 11.13
CA ASN A 26 -3.13 -27.05 11.01
C ASN A 26 -4.67 -26.96 10.84
N SER A 27 -5.20 -25.97 10.12
CA SER A 27 -6.64 -25.72 9.89
C SER A 27 -6.99 -25.70 8.40
N LEU A 28 -6.63 -26.79 7.73
CA LEU A 28 -6.77 -27.01 6.28
C LEU A 28 -8.16 -26.78 5.64
N PRO A 29 -9.33 -26.96 6.29
CA PRO A 29 -10.61 -26.78 5.59
C PRO A 29 -11.05 -25.31 5.41
N ILE A 30 -10.56 -24.40 6.25
CA ILE A 30 -11.04 -23.00 6.34
C ILE A 30 -10.12 -22.04 5.56
N ILE A 31 -8.85 -22.42 5.37
CA ILE A 31 -7.83 -21.59 4.71
C ILE A 31 -7.91 -21.70 3.17
N PHE A 32 -8.42 -22.81 2.64
CA PHE A 32 -8.51 -23.05 1.18
C PHE A 32 -9.33 -21.99 0.41
N PRO A 33 -10.50 -21.53 0.90
CA PRO A 33 -11.24 -20.44 0.26
C PRO A 33 -10.46 -19.11 0.24
N LEU A 34 -9.74 -18.79 1.32
CA LEU A 34 -8.93 -17.58 1.41
C LEU A 34 -7.77 -17.62 0.39
N ILE A 35 -7.11 -18.77 0.20
CA ILE A 35 -6.09 -18.93 -0.84
C ILE A 35 -6.70 -18.89 -2.24
N ALA A 36 -7.83 -19.57 -2.48
CA ALA A 36 -8.45 -19.64 -3.80
C ALA A 36 -8.95 -18.28 -4.31
N CYS A 37 -9.64 -17.50 -3.47
CA CYS A 37 -10.12 -16.16 -3.82
C CYS A 37 -8.96 -15.18 -4.08
N LEU A 38 -7.85 -15.30 -3.35
CA LEU A 38 -6.69 -14.42 -3.49
C LEU A 38 -5.77 -14.80 -4.66
N HIS A 39 -5.79 -16.04 -5.16
CA HIS A 39 -4.87 -16.49 -6.23
C HIS A 39 -5.43 -16.39 -7.65
N GLN A 40 -6.74 -16.30 -7.84
CA GLN A 40 -7.35 -16.42 -9.18
C GLN A 40 -8.10 -15.18 -9.66
N GLY A 41 -8.09 -14.07 -8.91
CA GLY A 41 -8.91 -12.91 -9.26
C GLY A 41 -10.40 -13.28 -9.32
N GLU A 42 -10.81 -14.28 -8.55
CA GLU A 42 -12.22 -14.61 -8.46
C GLU A 42 -12.96 -13.46 -7.77
N ARG A 43 -14.11 -13.10 -8.33
CA ARG A 43 -14.95 -12.03 -7.82
C ARG A 43 -15.31 -12.30 -6.36
N LEU A 44 -14.95 -11.36 -5.47
CA LEU A 44 -15.37 -11.39 -4.06
C LEU A 44 -16.88 -11.20 -3.96
N ASP A 45 -17.60 -12.31 -4.06
CA ASP A 45 -19.04 -12.38 -3.85
C ASP A 45 -19.37 -12.54 -2.36
N HIS A 46 -20.66 -12.51 -2.02
CA HIS A 46 -21.12 -12.59 -0.63
C HIS A 46 -20.63 -13.85 0.09
N ARG A 47 -20.54 -14.99 -0.60
CA ARG A 47 -20.10 -16.27 0.00
C ARG A 47 -18.62 -16.25 0.32
N SER A 48 -17.83 -15.66 -0.58
CA SER A 48 -16.40 -15.43 -0.37
C SER A 48 -16.17 -14.54 0.85
N CYS A 49 -16.94 -13.45 0.99
CA CYS A 49 -16.86 -12.56 2.15
C CYS A 49 -17.20 -13.27 3.48
N GLU A 50 -18.23 -14.13 3.52
CA GLU A 50 -18.59 -14.87 4.74
C GLU A 50 -17.47 -15.83 5.19
N ALA A 51 -16.85 -16.52 4.24
CA ALA A 51 -15.71 -17.39 4.52
C ALA A 51 -14.49 -16.59 5.03
N LEU A 52 -14.21 -15.43 4.41
CA LEU A 52 -13.13 -14.54 4.82
C LEU A 52 -13.39 -13.97 6.23
N GLU A 53 -14.64 -13.63 6.56
CA GLU A 53 -14.99 -13.08 7.87
C GLU A 53 -14.61 -14.03 9.02
N VAL A 54 -14.94 -15.32 8.87
CA VAL A 54 -14.60 -16.35 9.87
C VAL A 54 -13.09 -16.41 10.10
N VAL A 55 -12.30 -16.28 9.04
CA VAL A 55 -10.84 -16.32 9.11
C VAL A 55 -10.28 -15.05 9.77
N LEU A 56 -10.68 -13.86 9.31
CA LEU A 56 -10.19 -12.58 9.82
C LEU A 56 -10.58 -12.33 11.27
N LYS A 57 -11.72 -12.87 11.72
CA LYS A 57 -12.15 -12.84 13.12
C LYS A 57 -11.29 -13.72 14.02
N SER A 58 -10.81 -14.84 13.50
CA SER A 58 -10.18 -15.89 14.30
C SER A 58 -8.66 -15.74 14.40
N LEU A 59 -8.04 -14.97 13.51
CA LEU A 59 -6.61 -14.88 13.34
C LEU A 59 -6.16 -13.42 13.16
N HIS A 60 -5.06 -13.06 13.81
CA HIS A 60 -4.31 -11.85 13.54
C HIS A 60 -3.12 -12.20 12.64
N PHE A 61 -3.02 -11.53 11.50
CA PHE A 61 -1.99 -11.73 10.50
C PHE A 61 -0.92 -10.64 10.63
N ASP A 62 0.34 -11.00 10.50
CA ASP A 62 1.37 -9.96 10.36
C ASP A 62 1.24 -9.25 9.00
N PHE A 63 0.82 -10.00 7.99
CA PHE A 63 0.74 -9.52 6.61
C PHE A 63 -0.45 -10.13 5.87
N ILE A 64 -1.25 -9.27 5.23
CA ILE A 64 -2.29 -9.65 4.26
C ILE A 64 -1.88 -9.12 2.89
N ASN A 65 -1.73 -10.04 1.94
CA ASN A 65 -1.43 -9.72 0.55
C ASN A 65 -2.69 -9.82 -0.31
N LEU A 66 -3.15 -8.69 -0.86
CA LEU A 66 -4.24 -8.59 -1.82
C LEU A 66 -3.75 -8.11 -3.19
N GLN A 67 -2.45 -8.21 -3.47
CA GLN A 67 -1.88 -7.78 -4.74
C GLN A 67 -2.54 -8.50 -5.92
N ALA A 68 -2.95 -7.75 -6.95
CA ALA A 68 -3.58 -8.27 -8.16
C ALA A 68 -4.80 -9.19 -7.91
N ALA A 69 -5.48 -9.02 -6.77
CA ALA A 69 -6.62 -9.84 -6.37
C ALA A 69 -7.94 -9.49 -7.10
N GLN A 70 -7.88 -8.64 -8.13
CA GLN A 70 -9.05 -8.16 -8.88
C GLN A 70 -10.15 -7.61 -7.96
N LEU A 71 -9.74 -6.78 -7.01
CA LEU A 71 -10.63 -6.16 -6.04
C LEU A 71 -11.68 -5.27 -6.73
N GLU A 72 -12.87 -5.82 -6.98
CA GLU A 72 -14.05 -5.06 -7.41
C GLU A 72 -14.61 -4.23 -6.26
N GLU A 73 -15.28 -3.11 -6.59
CA GLU A 73 -15.62 -2.06 -5.63
C GLU A 73 -16.28 -2.55 -4.33
N ASN A 74 -17.34 -3.36 -4.45
CA ASN A 74 -18.14 -3.81 -3.32
C ASN A 74 -17.39 -4.82 -2.45
N GLY A 75 -16.79 -5.84 -3.07
CA GLY A 75 -16.06 -6.89 -2.34
C GLY A 75 -14.83 -6.33 -1.63
N ALA A 76 -14.11 -5.40 -2.28
CA ALA A 76 -12.99 -4.69 -1.69
C ALA A 76 -13.41 -3.83 -0.49
N SER A 77 -14.52 -3.11 -0.60
CA SER A 77 -15.05 -2.29 0.51
C SER A 77 -15.36 -3.17 1.72
N SER A 78 -16.13 -4.25 1.53
CA SER A 78 -16.49 -5.17 2.61
C SER A 78 -15.26 -5.81 3.25
N LEU A 79 -14.28 -6.22 2.44
CA LEU A 79 -13.03 -6.81 2.95
C LEU A 79 -12.23 -5.81 3.81
N LEU A 80 -12.08 -4.57 3.34
CA LEU A 80 -11.38 -3.52 4.08
C LEU A 80 -12.10 -3.18 5.39
N ASP A 81 -13.44 -3.16 5.38
CA ASP A 81 -14.24 -2.95 6.59
C ASP A 81 -14.08 -4.11 7.58
N MET A 82 -14.02 -5.36 7.11
CA MET A 82 -13.73 -6.53 7.96
C MET A 82 -12.33 -6.48 8.54
N ILE A 83 -11.32 -6.13 7.74
CA ILE A 83 -9.93 -5.98 8.20
C ILE A 83 -9.85 -4.92 9.31
N LEU A 84 -10.56 -3.79 9.14
CA LEU A 84 -10.63 -2.76 10.18
C LEU A 84 -11.33 -3.27 11.43
N TYR A 85 -12.51 -3.88 11.28
CA TYR A 85 -13.34 -4.29 12.41
C TYR A 85 -12.62 -5.30 13.32
N TYR A 86 -11.91 -6.25 12.72
CA TYR A 86 -11.16 -7.27 13.45
C TYR A 86 -9.71 -6.87 13.75
N GLU A 87 -9.25 -5.71 13.26
CA GLU A 87 -7.84 -5.28 13.31
C GLU A 87 -6.91 -6.42 12.88
N SER A 88 -7.24 -7.07 11.78
CA SER A 88 -6.71 -8.41 11.45
C SER A 88 -5.30 -8.40 10.89
N THR A 89 -4.73 -7.24 10.56
CA THR A 89 -3.36 -7.15 10.03
C THR A 89 -2.59 -5.93 10.46
N THR A 90 -1.27 -6.07 10.50
CA THR A 90 -0.33 -4.97 10.75
C THR A 90 0.29 -4.46 9.43
N HIS A 91 0.39 -5.31 8.40
CA HIS A 91 0.81 -4.95 7.04
C HIS A 91 -0.29 -5.35 6.03
N LEU A 92 -0.72 -4.39 5.21
CA LEU A 92 -1.62 -4.65 4.08
C LEU A 92 -0.97 -4.25 2.74
N ASP A 93 -1.05 -5.13 1.74
CA ASP A 93 -0.70 -4.83 0.35
C ASP A 93 -1.94 -4.94 -0.53
N ILE A 94 -2.29 -3.87 -1.23
CA ILE A 94 -3.42 -3.81 -2.18
C ILE A 94 -2.97 -3.46 -3.61
N SER A 95 -1.69 -3.61 -3.90
CA SER A 95 -1.09 -3.22 -5.19
C SER A 95 -1.74 -3.93 -6.38
N ASP A 96 -1.60 -3.36 -7.57
CA ASP A 96 -2.12 -3.95 -8.82
C ASP A 96 -3.65 -4.18 -8.86
N ASN A 97 -4.42 -3.44 -8.07
CA ASN A 97 -5.89 -3.46 -8.09
C ASN A 97 -6.49 -2.21 -8.75
N SER A 98 -6.41 -2.13 -10.08
CA SER A 98 -6.90 -0.96 -10.83
C SER A 98 -8.44 -0.81 -10.86
N SER A 99 -9.18 -1.84 -10.46
CA SER A 99 -10.66 -1.87 -10.46
C SER A 99 -11.30 -1.32 -9.17
N MET A 100 -10.50 -0.80 -8.22
CA MET A 100 -11.01 -0.27 -6.97
C MET A 100 -11.83 1.01 -7.22
N GLY A 101 -13.14 0.91 -6.98
CA GLY A 101 -14.05 2.03 -7.10
C GLY A 101 -14.01 2.98 -5.90
N THR A 102 -14.82 4.04 -5.96
CA THR A 102 -14.85 5.12 -4.97
C THR A 102 -15.12 4.59 -3.55
N SER A 103 -15.99 3.59 -3.41
CA SER A 103 -16.35 3.02 -2.11
C SER A 103 -15.20 2.25 -1.48
N SER A 104 -14.40 1.52 -2.27
CA SER A 104 -13.20 0.83 -1.76
C SER A 104 -12.14 1.81 -1.28
N TRP A 105 -11.92 2.91 -2.00
CA TRP A 105 -11.00 3.97 -1.56
C TRP A 105 -11.48 4.67 -0.30
N ARG A 106 -12.80 4.82 -0.14
CA ARG A 106 -13.40 5.35 1.10
C ARG A 106 -13.18 4.39 2.27
N ALA A 107 -13.41 3.09 2.07
CA ALA A 107 -13.16 2.06 3.07
C ALA A 107 -11.67 1.99 3.45
N LEU A 108 -10.77 2.04 2.47
CA LEU A 108 -9.33 2.09 2.69
C LEU A 108 -8.92 3.34 3.50
N ALA A 109 -9.46 4.50 3.13
CA ALA A 109 -9.23 5.74 3.89
C ALA A 109 -9.76 5.64 5.33
N HIS A 110 -10.87 4.93 5.55
CA HIS A 110 -11.40 4.68 6.88
C HIS A 110 -10.48 3.76 7.68
N LEU A 111 -10.05 2.63 7.09
CA LEU A 111 -9.07 1.69 7.66
C LEU A 111 -7.80 2.42 8.10
N ILE A 112 -7.16 3.16 7.20
CA ILE A 112 -5.90 3.87 7.45
C ILE A 112 -6.01 4.90 8.58
N LYS A 113 -7.19 5.52 8.70
CA LYS A 113 -7.45 6.56 9.69
C LYS A 113 -7.77 5.99 11.07
N GLN A 114 -8.49 4.87 11.14
CA GLN A 114 -8.99 4.30 12.39
C GLN A 114 -8.12 3.20 12.95
N SER A 115 -7.43 2.44 12.10
CA SER A 115 -6.69 1.28 12.55
C SER A 115 -5.62 1.64 13.56
N VAL A 116 -5.56 0.86 14.63
CA VAL A 116 -4.56 1.00 15.68
C VAL A 116 -3.39 0.03 15.52
N CYS A 117 -3.54 -0.97 14.66
CA CYS A 117 -2.56 -2.04 14.43
C CYS A 117 -1.81 -1.91 13.09
N LEU A 118 -2.42 -1.28 12.08
CA LEU A 118 -1.82 -1.15 10.75
C LEU A 118 -0.62 -0.19 10.78
N TYR A 119 0.59 -0.74 10.58
CA TYR A 119 1.84 0.02 10.52
C TYR A 119 2.33 0.24 9.08
N ARG A 120 2.03 -0.70 8.18
CA ARG A 120 2.51 -0.66 6.80
C ARG A 120 1.39 -0.84 5.80
N LEU A 121 1.42 -0.01 4.77
CA LEU A 121 0.53 -0.10 3.63
C LEU A 121 1.33 0.00 2.33
N ASP A 122 1.08 -0.97 1.45
CA ASP A 122 1.61 -0.98 0.09
C ASP A 122 0.46 -0.76 -0.90
N VAL A 123 0.53 0.34 -1.67
CA VAL A 123 -0.40 0.69 -2.74
C VAL A 123 0.42 1.04 -3.97
N CYS A 124 0.81 0.03 -4.74
CA CYS A 124 1.66 0.20 -5.92
C CYS A 124 0.90 -0.17 -7.20
N ASN A 125 1.35 0.38 -8.33
CA ASN A 125 0.77 0.12 -9.66
C ASN A 125 -0.75 0.39 -9.75
N VAL A 126 -1.25 1.38 -8.99
CA VAL A 126 -2.65 1.85 -9.06
C VAL A 126 -2.66 3.36 -9.22
N ALA A 127 -3.43 3.88 -10.18
CA ALA A 127 -3.49 5.32 -10.42
C ALA A 127 -4.10 6.08 -9.23
N LEU A 128 -3.29 6.88 -8.54
CA LEU A 128 -3.73 7.79 -7.48
C LEU A 128 -3.99 9.19 -8.05
N VAL A 129 -5.03 9.29 -8.86
CA VAL A 129 -5.51 10.56 -9.45
C VAL A 129 -6.88 10.92 -8.89
N ASP A 130 -7.22 12.21 -8.88
CA ASP A 130 -8.53 12.72 -8.44
C ASP A 130 -8.98 12.26 -7.04
N TYR A 131 -9.98 11.38 -6.96
CA TYR A 131 -10.59 10.96 -5.70
C TYR A 131 -9.69 10.06 -4.84
N PRO A 132 -9.10 8.96 -5.36
CA PRO A 132 -8.16 8.11 -4.63
C PRO A 132 -7.10 8.88 -3.82
N VAL A 133 -6.40 9.84 -4.45
CA VAL A 133 -5.35 10.61 -3.76
C VAL A 133 -5.92 11.53 -2.69
N GLN A 134 -7.09 12.15 -2.92
CA GLN A 134 -7.75 12.98 -1.91
C GLN A 134 -8.18 12.16 -0.69
N ALA A 135 -8.78 10.99 -0.92
CA ALA A 135 -9.23 10.08 0.13
C ALA A 135 -8.04 9.59 0.98
N LEU A 136 -7.00 9.10 0.30
CA LEU A 136 -5.77 8.63 0.95
C LEU A 136 -5.08 9.74 1.73
N SER A 137 -4.88 10.91 1.11
CA SER A 137 -4.20 12.05 1.76
C SER A 137 -4.97 12.52 3.00
N LYS A 138 -6.31 12.59 2.94
CA LYS A 138 -7.12 12.98 4.09
C LYS A 138 -6.97 12.00 5.26
N ALA A 139 -6.91 10.70 4.97
CA ALA A 139 -6.70 9.67 5.99
C ALA A 139 -5.28 9.74 6.58
N LEU A 140 -4.27 9.91 5.73
CA LEU A 140 -2.87 9.97 6.12
C LEU A 140 -2.58 11.12 7.10
N ARG A 141 -3.34 12.22 7.08
CA ARG A 141 -3.15 13.34 8.02
C ARG A 141 -3.11 12.91 9.49
N SER A 142 -3.94 11.93 9.88
CA SER A 142 -4.04 11.43 11.26
C SER A 142 -3.74 9.93 11.39
N SER A 143 -3.20 9.32 10.34
CA SER A 143 -2.87 7.90 10.34
C SER A 143 -1.67 7.60 11.25
N ARG A 144 -1.61 6.34 11.71
CA ARG A 144 -0.52 5.78 12.51
C ARG A 144 0.48 4.96 11.68
N LEU A 145 0.30 4.87 10.36
CA LEU A 145 1.22 4.21 9.45
C LEU A 145 2.64 4.75 9.64
N THR A 146 3.61 3.86 9.72
CA THR A 146 5.05 4.17 9.78
C THR A 146 5.71 3.97 8.43
N VAL A 147 5.21 3.04 7.60
CA VAL A 147 5.73 2.73 6.27
C VAL A 147 4.62 2.83 5.22
N LEU A 148 4.88 3.57 4.15
CA LEU A 148 3.94 3.72 3.03
C LEU A 148 4.67 3.57 1.70
N HIS A 149 4.27 2.56 0.92
CA HIS A 149 4.76 2.36 -0.44
C HIS A 149 3.72 2.84 -1.46
N LEU A 150 4.13 3.77 -2.30
CA LEU A 150 3.36 4.36 -3.39
C LEU A 150 4.20 4.35 -4.66
N GLN A 151 4.60 3.16 -5.13
CA GLN A 151 5.39 3.06 -6.37
C GLN A 151 4.49 3.00 -7.59
N HIS A 152 4.84 3.73 -8.65
CA HIS A 152 4.11 3.71 -9.93
C HIS A 152 2.60 4.02 -9.81
N VAL A 153 2.27 5.11 -9.11
CA VAL A 153 0.87 5.51 -8.82
C VAL A 153 0.50 6.87 -9.44
N GLN A 154 1.32 7.39 -10.36
CA GLN A 154 1.09 8.64 -11.11
C GLN A 154 0.99 9.90 -10.23
N LEU A 155 1.87 10.04 -9.24
CA LEU A 155 1.77 11.16 -8.29
C LEU A 155 2.21 12.54 -8.80
N SER A 156 2.79 12.72 -9.99
CA SER A 156 3.27 14.04 -10.45
C SER A 156 2.21 15.17 -10.44
N GLY A 157 2.58 16.37 -10.01
CA GLY A 157 1.72 17.56 -10.05
C GLY A 157 0.74 17.66 -8.88
N MET A 158 -0.56 17.84 -9.19
CA MET A 158 -1.61 18.03 -8.18
C MET A 158 -1.79 16.86 -7.20
N PRO A 159 -1.68 15.57 -7.62
CA PRO A 159 -1.68 14.45 -6.69
C PRO A 159 -0.57 14.52 -5.64
N LEU A 160 0.68 14.79 -6.05
CA LEU A 160 1.81 14.97 -5.11
C LEU A 160 1.57 16.15 -4.18
N TYR A 161 1.11 17.29 -4.71
CA TYR A 161 0.76 18.45 -3.88
C TYR A 161 -0.26 18.08 -2.78
N THR A 162 -1.29 17.32 -3.15
CA THR A 162 -2.34 16.88 -2.23
C THR A 162 -1.79 15.95 -1.15
N LEU A 163 -0.97 14.97 -1.54
CA LEU A 163 -0.32 14.04 -0.63
C LEU A 163 0.63 14.78 0.34
N VAL A 164 1.50 15.63 -0.18
CA VAL A 164 2.42 16.45 0.61
C VAL A 164 1.66 17.33 1.61
N GLY A 165 0.56 17.94 1.21
CA GLY A 165 -0.27 18.77 2.07
C GLY A 165 -0.80 18.03 3.32
N ALA A 166 -1.04 16.72 3.22
CA ALA A 166 -1.40 15.90 4.38
C ALA A 166 -0.18 15.48 5.21
N LEU A 167 0.88 15.03 4.53
CA LEU A 167 2.06 14.48 5.18
C LEU A 167 2.86 15.53 5.96
N LYS A 168 2.82 16.81 5.58
CA LYS A 168 3.43 17.91 6.36
C LYS A 168 3.02 17.91 7.83
N THR A 169 1.79 17.50 8.15
CA THR A 169 1.26 17.47 9.52
C THR A 169 1.24 16.08 10.14
N ASN A 170 1.41 15.01 9.36
CA ASN A 170 1.47 13.66 9.89
C ASN A 170 2.71 13.50 10.80
N GLN A 171 2.53 12.89 11.97
CA GLN A 171 3.59 12.71 12.99
C GLN A 171 3.97 11.24 13.21
N ALA A 172 3.51 10.33 12.35
CA ALA A 172 3.73 8.88 12.50
C ALA A 172 4.65 8.31 11.41
N LEU A 173 4.48 8.76 10.17
CA LEU A 173 5.14 8.19 9.00
C LEU A 173 6.65 8.42 9.08
N ARG A 174 7.40 7.33 8.88
CA ARG A 174 8.87 7.26 8.92
C ARG A 174 9.44 6.96 7.54
N GLU A 175 8.77 6.15 6.75
CA GLU A 175 9.24 5.70 5.45
C GLU A 175 8.19 5.96 4.38
N LEU A 176 8.57 6.70 3.34
CA LEU A 176 7.73 7.00 2.19
C LEU A 176 8.45 6.63 0.91
N HIS A 177 7.86 5.72 0.12
CA HIS A 177 8.45 5.28 -1.14
C HIS A 177 7.64 5.75 -2.33
N LEU A 178 8.24 6.64 -3.14
CA LEU A 178 7.61 7.27 -4.30
C LEU A 178 8.34 6.94 -5.61
N ALA A 179 9.01 5.79 -5.71
CA ALA A 179 9.71 5.40 -6.92
C ALA A 179 8.76 5.32 -8.14
N ASN A 180 9.28 5.66 -9.33
CA ASN A 180 8.55 5.58 -10.61
C ASN A 180 7.22 6.39 -10.67
N ASN A 181 7.16 7.60 -10.11
CA ASN A 181 5.95 8.43 -10.06
C ASN A 181 5.91 9.59 -11.07
N LEU A 182 6.80 9.58 -12.05
CA LEU A 182 6.92 10.64 -13.06
C LEU A 182 7.20 12.02 -12.43
N LEU A 183 7.82 12.08 -11.25
CA LEU A 183 8.14 13.35 -10.58
C LEU A 183 9.27 14.04 -11.37
N ASN A 184 8.91 15.01 -12.21
CA ASN A 184 9.79 15.54 -13.24
C ASN A 184 9.75 17.07 -13.36
N SER A 185 8.79 17.73 -12.70
CA SER A 185 8.65 19.18 -12.78
C SER A 185 9.41 19.88 -11.65
N TYR A 186 9.77 21.14 -11.90
CA TYR A 186 10.29 22.03 -10.85
C TYR A 186 9.29 22.15 -9.68
N GLN A 187 7.99 22.12 -9.97
CA GLN A 187 6.94 22.21 -8.97
C GLN A 187 6.91 20.98 -8.05
N ASP A 188 7.12 19.77 -8.60
CA ASP A 188 7.24 18.54 -7.80
C ASP A 188 8.41 18.61 -6.83
N ALA A 189 9.55 19.12 -7.30
CA ALA A 189 10.74 19.33 -6.46
C ALA A 189 10.45 20.29 -5.29
N LEU A 190 9.73 21.39 -5.54
CA LEU A 190 9.31 22.32 -4.50
C LEU A 190 8.38 21.66 -3.49
N HIS A 191 7.45 20.83 -3.92
CA HIS A 191 6.55 20.11 -3.02
C HIS A 191 7.29 19.13 -2.12
N LEU A 192 8.24 18.36 -2.66
CA LEU A 192 9.08 17.45 -1.87
C LEU A 192 9.99 18.22 -0.90
N ARG A 193 10.60 19.32 -1.34
CA ARG A 193 11.38 20.20 -0.45
C ARG A 193 10.53 20.70 0.70
N ASP A 194 9.31 21.15 0.41
CA ASP A 194 8.39 21.62 1.43
C ASP A 194 7.95 20.49 2.38
N LEU A 195 7.75 19.26 1.88
CA LEU A 195 7.47 18.10 2.74
C LEU A 195 8.60 17.93 3.77
N LEU A 196 9.85 17.87 3.30
CA LEU A 196 11.02 17.67 4.15
C LEU A 196 11.28 18.85 5.10
N ARG A 197 10.87 20.07 4.73
CA ARG A 197 11.02 21.25 5.58
C ARG A 197 10.08 21.24 6.79
N PHE A 198 8.89 20.67 6.65
CA PHE A 198 7.83 20.76 7.67
C PHE A 198 7.56 19.44 8.39
N ASN A 199 7.81 18.29 7.74
CA ASN A 199 7.69 16.99 8.37
C ASN A 199 9.02 16.61 9.01
N ASN A 200 9.01 16.46 10.33
CA ASN A 200 10.19 16.09 11.12
C ASN A 200 10.17 14.63 11.59
N THR A 201 9.24 13.81 11.08
CA THR A 201 9.10 12.41 11.48
C THR A 201 9.61 11.46 10.41
N LEU A 202 9.53 11.86 9.14
CA LEU A 202 10.01 11.10 7.99
C LEU A 202 11.53 10.94 8.10
N GLN A 203 11.99 9.71 8.00
CA GLN A 203 13.39 9.29 8.09
C GLN A 203 13.89 8.77 6.74
N THR A 204 13.01 8.18 5.94
CA THR A 204 13.34 7.64 4.62
C THR A 204 12.36 8.18 3.59
N LEU A 205 12.91 8.79 2.55
CA LEU A 205 12.18 9.16 1.34
C LEU A 205 12.85 8.50 0.13
N GLU A 206 12.15 7.60 -0.54
CA GLU A 206 12.67 6.89 -1.71
C GLU A 206 12.10 7.50 -3.00
N LEU A 207 12.97 7.99 -3.89
CA LEU A 207 12.58 8.71 -5.12
C LEU A 207 13.18 8.12 -6.40
N SER A 208 13.76 6.92 -6.37
CA SER A 208 14.35 6.28 -7.54
C SER A 208 13.43 6.31 -8.76
N ASN A 209 14.05 6.40 -9.94
CA ASN A 209 13.36 6.47 -11.22
C ASN A 209 12.35 7.64 -11.32
N ASN A 210 12.69 8.78 -10.71
CA ASN A 210 12.05 10.06 -10.96
C ASN A 210 13.10 11.08 -11.40
N ALA A 211 12.77 11.95 -12.36
CA ALA A 211 13.72 12.95 -12.86
C ALA A 211 14.09 14.01 -11.79
N VAL A 212 13.22 14.22 -10.78
CA VAL A 212 13.54 15.06 -9.63
C VAL A 212 14.74 14.55 -8.82
N ALA A 213 15.04 13.25 -8.88
CA ALA A 213 16.20 12.68 -8.21
C ALA A 213 17.51 13.21 -8.81
N ASP A 214 17.53 13.53 -10.10
CA ASP A 214 18.67 14.15 -10.77
C ASP A 214 18.73 15.67 -10.58
N ALA A 215 17.58 16.33 -10.39
CA ALA A 215 17.50 17.77 -10.12
C ALA A 215 18.15 18.17 -8.78
N GLY A 216 18.24 17.24 -7.81
CA GLY A 216 18.95 17.41 -6.54
C GLY A 216 20.47 17.62 -6.69
N LYS A 217 21.06 17.36 -7.87
CA LYS A 217 22.46 17.69 -8.18
C LYS A 217 22.65 19.16 -8.61
N CYS A 218 21.58 19.88 -8.97
CA CYS A 218 21.61 21.28 -9.35
C CYS A 218 21.24 22.18 -8.16
N SER A 219 22.25 22.73 -7.47
CA SER A 219 22.36 24.00 -6.69
C SER A 219 21.18 24.64 -5.92
N TYR A 220 19.95 24.13 -5.94
CA TYR A 220 18.76 24.74 -5.34
C TYR A 220 18.33 24.04 -4.04
N ILE A 221 19.05 23.00 -3.63
CA ILE A 221 18.83 22.22 -2.41
C ILE A 221 20.18 22.14 -1.68
N ASN A 222 20.22 22.54 -0.41
CA ASN A 222 21.45 22.77 0.37
C ASN A 222 22.33 21.48 0.47
N PRO A 223 23.63 21.52 0.12
CA PRO A 223 24.50 20.34 -0.04
C PRO A 223 24.99 19.65 1.26
N ARG A 224 24.30 19.77 2.41
CA ARG A 224 24.77 19.16 3.67
C ARG A 224 24.47 17.65 3.83
N THR A 225 23.70 17.06 2.94
CA THR A 225 23.42 15.61 2.92
C THR A 225 23.88 15.04 1.59
N THR A 226 24.86 14.13 1.58
CA THR A 226 25.35 13.49 0.37
C THR A 226 24.32 12.52 -0.23
N TRP A 227 24.11 12.61 -1.54
CA TRP A 227 22.90 12.15 -2.25
C TRP A 227 23.13 10.84 -3.03
N PHE A 228 22.55 9.71 -2.59
CA PHE A 228 22.40 8.49 -3.41
C PHE A 228 21.08 7.79 -3.08
N THR A 229 20.26 7.55 -4.11
CA THR A 229 19.09 6.65 -4.32
C THR A 229 18.07 6.41 -3.20
N VAL A 230 18.46 6.31 -1.92
CA VAL A 230 17.60 6.31 -0.72
C VAL A 230 17.90 7.59 0.07
N TYR A 231 16.96 8.52 0.19
CA TYR A 231 17.19 9.74 0.97
C TYR A 231 16.96 9.43 2.46
N TYR A 232 18.04 9.32 3.24
CA TYR A 232 17.94 9.45 4.69
C TYR A 232 17.69 10.92 5.00
N VAL A 233 16.55 11.19 5.62
CA VAL A 233 16.21 12.53 6.12
C VAL A 233 16.98 12.69 7.44
N ASP A 234 18.12 13.36 7.40
CA ASP A 234 18.85 13.72 8.61
C ASP A 234 18.00 14.71 9.42
N VAL A 235 17.32 14.21 10.44
CA VAL A 235 16.50 15.01 11.36
C VAL A 235 17.41 15.63 12.43
N TRP A 236 17.93 16.83 12.17
CA TRP A 236 18.62 17.66 13.19
C TRP A 236 18.24 19.13 13.07
#